data_AF-G0HH74-F1
#
_entry.id   AF-G0HH74-F1
#
_cell.length_a   1.000
_cell.length_b   1.000
_cell.length_c   1.000
_cell.angle_alpha   90.00
_cell.angle_beta   90.00
_cell.angle_gamma   90.00
#
_symmetry.space_group_name_H-M   'P 1'
#
loop_
_entity.id
_entity.type
_entity.pdbx_description
1 polymer ?
#
loop_
_entity_poly.entity_id
_entity_poly.type
_entity_poly.pdbx_seq_one_letter_code
_entity_poly.pdbx_strand_id
1 'polypeptide(L)'
;MTLTTMTAFHLHDVTKKFGRTTALDAVICDIPLGHVHGLIGRNGAGKTTLLRTLAGQIRVSGTLTLGDASGAASQVWDNPDVLDHLVLAGADVPYPSDMSVRTLMDIAAARWITWDEPFATELVDRFGVDPKARFSTLSRGQKTLASLVIGLGVRA
;
A
#
# COMPACT_ATOMS: atom_id res chain seq x y z
N MET A 1 -29.85 -3.28 15.35
CA MET A 1 -28.44 -2.94 15.62
C MET A 1 -27.76 -2.83 14.26
N THR A 2 -27.78 -1.64 13.67
CA THR A 2 -27.20 -1.40 12.34
C THR A 2 -25.69 -1.51 12.50
N LEU A 3 -25.07 -2.52 11.88
CA LEU A 3 -23.62 -2.60 11.80
C LEU A 3 -23.16 -1.41 10.95
N THR A 4 -22.72 -0.33 11.59
CA THR A 4 -22.04 0.76 10.90
C THR A 4 -20.80 0.13 10.27
N THR A 5 -20.84 -0.09 8.96
CA THR A 5 -19.70 -0.63 8.23
C THR A 5 -18.58 0.40 8.37
N MET A 6 -17.51 0.04 9.07
CA MET A 6 -16.37 0.95 9.26
C MET A 6 -15.70 1.16 7.92
N THR A 7 -15.55 2.41 7.50
CA THR A 7 -14.95 2.78 6.21
C THR A 7 -13.45 2.95 6.39
N ALA A 8 -12.64 2.20 5.64
CA ALA A 8 -11.20 2.36 5.60
C ALA A 8 -10.81 3.61 4.82
N PHE A 9 -11.35 3.80 3.61
CA PHE A 9 -11.09 5.01 2.82
C PHE A 9 -12.37 5.70 2.41
N HIS A 10 -12.38 7.02 2.55
CA HIS A 10 -13.43 7.88 2.01
C HIS A 10 -12.83 8.81 0.96
N LEU A 11 -13.41 8.78 -0.25
CA LEU A 11 -13.02 9.60 -1.39
C LEU A 11 -14.21 10.45 -1.81
N HIS A 12 -14.02 11.77 -1.88
CA HIS A 12 -15.02 12.70 -2.39
C HIS A 12 -14.36 13.67 -3.38
N ASP A 13 -14.86 13.66 -4.62
CA ASP A 13 -14.37 14.46 -5.75
C ASP A 13 -12.84 14.36 -5.98
N VAL A 14 -12.27 13.18 -5.70
CA VAL A 14 -10.82 12.97 -5.79
C VAL A 14 -10.37 13.08 -7.25
N THR A 15 -9.56 14.10 -7.53
CA THR A 15 -9.07 14.38 -8.89
C THR A 15 -7.55 14.46 -8.90
N LYS A 16 -6.94 13.83 -9.91
CA LYS A 16 -5.50 13.92 -10.18
C LYS A 16 -5.23 14.22 -11.64
N LYS A 17 -4.50 15.32 -11.88
CA LYS A 17 -3.99 15.71 -13.20
C LYS A 17 -2.47 15.64 -13.23
N PHE A 18 -1.92 15.19 -14.36
CA PHE A 18 -0.50 15.24 -14.71
C PHE A 18 -0.36 16.03 -16.02
N GLY A 19 0.04 17.30 -15.91
CA GLY A 19 0.02 18.21 -17.05
C GLY A 19 -1.38 18.28 -17.66
N ARG A 20 -1.52 17.81 -18.91
CA ARG A 20 -2.79 17.80 -19.65
C ARG A 20 -3.66 16.55 -19.40
N THR A 21 -3.10 15.52 -18.77
CA THR A 21 -3.78 14.24 -18.59
C THR A 21 -4.50 14.19 -17.25
N THR A 22 -5.82 13.97 -17.26
CA THR A 22 -6.59 13.66 -16.05
C THR A 22 -6.51 12.16 -15.80
N ALA A 23 -5.78 11.76 -14.74
CA ALA A 23 -5.58 10.35 -14.38
C ALA A 23 -6.65 9.84 -13.42
N LEU A 24 -7.18 10.71 -12.56
CA LEU A 24 -8.37 10.47 -11.74
C LEU A 24 -9.30 11.68 -11.93
N ASP A 25 -10.58 11.44 -12.18
CA ASP A 25 -11.55 12.47 -12.51
C ASP A 25 -12.74 12.37 -11.55
N ALA A 26 -12.84 13.31 -10.60
CA ALA A 26 -13.90 13.40 -9.59
C ALA A 26 -14.32 12.05 -8.98
N VAL A 27 -13.35 11.25 -8.53
CA VAL A 27 -13.62 9.91 -7.97
C VAL A 27 -14.34 10.06 -6.63
N ILE A 28 -15.51 9.43 -6.52
CA ILE A 28 -16.30 9.33 -5.28
C ILE A 28 -16.46 7.86 -4.94
N CYS A 29 -15.99 7.44 -3.76
CA CYS A 29 -16.02 6.05 -3.34
C CYS A 29 -15.77 5.91 -1.83
N ASP A 30 -16.52 5.01 -1.20
CA ASP A 30 -16.21 4.50 0.12
C ASP A 30 -15.65 3.08 0.00
N ILE A 31 -14.54 2.82 0.68
CA ILE A 31 -13.90 1.50 0.76
C ILE A 31 -14.10 0.97 2.18
N PRO A 32 -14.95 -0.05 2.39
CA PRO A 32 -15.13 -0.70 3.67
C PRO A 32 -13.85 -1.33 4.23
N LEU A 33 -13.63 -1.20 5.53
CA LEU A 33 -12.60 -1.89 6.30
C LEU A 33 -12.89 -3.38 6.41
N GLY A 34 -11.84 -4.21 6.52
CA GLY A 34 -11.97 -5.65 6.74
C GLY A 34 -12.39 -6.46 5.51
N HIS A 35 -12.24 -5.88 4.31
CA HIS A 35 -12.60 -6.51 3.05
C HIS A 35 -11.41 -6.51 2.08
N VAL A 36 -11.34 -7.54 1.24
CA VAL A 36 -10.41 -7.59 0.11
C VAL A 36 -11.13 -7.04 -1.12
N HIS A 37 -10.58 -5.98 -1.71
CA HIS A 37 -11.17 -5.30 -2.87
C HIS A 37 -10.36 -5.53 -4.14
N GLY A 38 -11.06 -5.73 -5.26
CA GLY A 38 -10.45 -5.85 -6.59
C GLY A 38 -10.64 -4.58 -7.41
N LEU A 39 -9.55 -3.91 -7.77
CA LEU A 39 -9.58 -2.75 -8.67
C LEU A 39 -9.33 -3.18 -10.12
N ILE A 40 -10.37 -3.17 -10.95
CA ILE A 40 -10.33 -3.68 -12.34
C ILE A 40 -10.60 -2.54 -13.32
N GLY A 41 -9.92 -2.58 -14.48
CA GLY A 41 -10.13 -1.59 -15.54
C GLY A 41 -9.05 -1.69 -16.61
N ARG A 42 -9.27 -1.03 -17.75
CA ARG A 42 -8.33 -1.00 -18.89
C ARG A 42 -6.97 -0.41 -18.52
N ASN A 43 -5.94 -0.67 -19.32
CA ASN A 43 -4.65 0.01 -19.18
C ASN A 43 -4.84 1.52 -19.36
N GLY A 44 -4.18 2.31 -18.52
CA GLY A 44 -4.33 3.77 -18.51
C GLY A 44 -5.56 4.30 -17.77
N ALA A 45 -6.45 3.46 -17.23
CA ALA A 45 -7.66 3.90 -16.51
C ALA A 45 -7.41 4.53 -15.13
N GLY A 46 -6.16 4.82 -14.75
CA GLY A 46 -5.85 5.47 -13.47
C GLY A 46 -5.65 4.53 -12.26
N LYS A 47 -5.74 3.20 -12.42
CA LYS A 47 -5.64 2.23 -11.30
C LYS A 47 -4.40 2.43 -10.41
N THR A 48 -3.21 2.48 -11.03
CA THR A 48 -1.95 2.69 -10.30
C THR A 48 -1.90 4.08 -9.67
N THR A 49 -2.50 5.09 -10.31
CA THR A 49 -2.63 6.44 -9.73
C THR A 49 -3.50 6.41 -8.48
N LEU A 50 -4.65 5.73 -8.53
CA LEU A 50 -5.53 5.56 -7.38
C LEU A 50 -4.80 4.87 -6.22
N LEU A 51 -4.16 3.73 -6.46
CA LEU A 51 -3.42 3.00 -5.41
C LEU A 51 -2.30 3.85 -4.78
N ARG A 52 -1.54 4.60 -5.59
CA ARG A 52 -0.48 5.50 -5.09
C ARG A 52 -1.05 6.70 -4.32
N THR A 53 -2.21 7.21 -4.73
CA THR A 53 -2.92 8.25 -3.99
C THR A 53 -3.43 7.74 -2.64
N LEU A 54 -4.02 6.54 -2.59
CA LEU A 54 -4.43 5.88 -1.35
C LEU A 54 -3.25 5.59 -0.42
N ALA A 55 -2.07 5.30 -0.97
CA ALA A 55 -0.83 5.13 -0.22
C ALA A 55 -0.13 6.46 0.15
N GLY A 56 -0.78 7.61 -0.05
CA GLY A 56 -0.25 8.93 0.27
C GLY A 56 0.95 9.40 -0.56
N GLN A 57 1.30 8.68 -1.64
CA GLN A 57 2.45 9.01 -2.51
C GLN A 57 2.12 10.09 -3.55
N ILE A 58 0.83 10.37 -3.78
CA ILE A 58 0.39 11.35 -4.79
C ILE A 58 -0.68 12.27 -4.21
N ARG A 59 -0.36 13.56 -4.12
CA ARG A 59 -1.32 14.61 -3.76
C ARG A 59 -2.42 14.75 -4.81
N VAL A 60 -3.65 14.92 -4.34
CA VAL A 60 -4.89 15.10 -5.13
C VAL A 60 -5.62 16.37 -4.71
N SER A 61 -6.59 16.80 -5.52
CA SER A 61 -7.67 17.69 -5.07
C SER A 61 -8.89 16.88 -4.63
N GLY A 62 -9.81 17.50 -3.91
CA GLY A 62 -10.92 16.81 -3.25
C GLY A 62 -10.52 16.32 -1.85
N THR A 63 -11.30 15.39 -1.31
CA THR A 63 -11.09 14.83 0.03
C THR A 63 -10.71 13.36 -0.07
N LEU A 64 -9.61 12.98 0.56
CA LEU A 64 -9.20 11.59 0.74
C LEU A 64 -8.78 11.37 2.19
N THR A 65 -9.54 10.54 2.91
CA THR A 65 -9.25 10.20 4.30
C THR A 65 -9.13 8.71 4.53
N LEU A 66 -8.26 8.33 5.46
CA LEU A 66 -8.22 7.00 6.06
C LEU A 66 -8.99 7.05 7.39
N GLY A 67 -9.94 6.13 7.57
CA GLY A 67 -10.68 5.95 8.82
C GLY A 67 -9.97 4.98 9.76
N ASP A 68 -10.17 5.18 11.07
CA ASP A 68 -9.63 4.30 12.12
C ASP A 68 -10.72 3.58 12.94
N ALA A 69 -10.29 2.73 13.86
CA ALA A 69 -11.18 1.94 14.72
C ALA A 69 -12.00 2.79 15.72
N SER A 70 -11.65 4.06 15.93
CA SER A 70 -12.41 4.99 16.78
C SER A 70 -13.49 5.75 16.02
N GLY A 71 -13.50 5.64 14.68
CA GLY A 71 -14.37 6.40 13.79
C GLY A 71 -13.81 7.78 13.42
N ALA A 72 -12.58 8.10 13.83
CA ALA A 72 -11.89 9.28 13.34
C ALA A 72 -11.39 9.04 11.91
N ALA A 73 -11.20 10.14 11.17
CA ALA A 73 -10.73 10.11 9.80
C ALA A 73 -9.64 11.16 9.59
N SER A 74 -8.52 10.74 9.01
CA SER A 74 -7.33 11.56 8.82
C SER A 74 -6.98 11.70 7.35
N GLN A 75 -6.55 12.90 6.93
CA GLN A 75 -6.08 13.11 5.55
C GLN A 75 -4.88 12.22 5.27
N VAL A 76 -4.88 11.59 4.09
CA VAL A 76 -3.85 10.61 3.71
C VAL A 76 -2.55 11.25 3.24
N TRP A 77 -2.64 12.39 2.54
CA TRP A 77 -1.47 13.03 1.95
C TRP A 77 -0.51 13.55 3.03
N ASP A 78 0.74 13.09 2.98
CA ASP A 78 1.86 13.58 3.80
C ASP A 78 1.57 13.55 5.32
N ASN A 79 0.90 12.49 5.77
CA ASN A 79 0.50 12.30 7.16
C ASN A 79 1.21 11.07 7.76
N PRO A 80 2.21 11.26 8.65
CA PRO A 80 3.01 10.16 9.17
C PRO A 80 2.18 9.14 9.96
N ASP A 81 1.21 9.61 10.75
CA ASP A 81 0.35 8.74 11.56
C ASP A 81 -0.49 7.81 10.66
N VAL A 82 -0.96 8.32 9.51
CA VAL A 82 -1.70 7.50 8.53
C VAL A 82 -0.78 6.55 7.78
N LEU A 83 0.42 7.01 7.40
CA LEU A 83 1.37 6.22 6.61
C LEU A 83 1.97 5.05 7.40
N ASP A 84 1.91 5.07 8.74
CA ASP A 84 2.27 3.94 9.59
C ASP A 84 1.31 2.75 9.45
N HIS A 85 0.11 2.98 8.93
CA HIS A 85 -0.94 1.97 8.77
C HIS A 85 -1.18 1.59 7.30
N LEU A 86 -0.30 1.99 6.37
CA LEU A 86 -0.46 1.76 4.95
C LEU A 86 0.80 1.20 4.32
N VAL A 87 0.67 0.09 3.59
CA VAL A 87 1.75 -0.44 2.77
C VAL A 87 1.28 -0.60 1.32
N LEU A 88 2.04 0.01 0.40
CA LEU A 88 1.92 -0.26 -1.02
C LEU A 88 3.00 -1.26 -1.42
N ALA A 89 2.59 -2.44 -1.87
CA ALA A 89 3.47 -3.51 -2.30
C ALA A 89 3.31 -3.85 -3.80
N GLY A 90 4.39 -4.28 -4.45
CA GLY A 90 4.39 -4.74 -5.84
C GLY A 90 5.71 -4.53 -6.58
N ALA A 91 5.85 -5.12 -7.77
CA ALA A 91 7.08 -5.05 -8.57
C ALA A 91 7.55 -3.63 -8.91
N ASP A 92 6.64 -2.68 -9.03
CA ASP A 92 6.95 -1.31 -9.43
C ASP A 92 7.10 -0.37 -8.21
N VAL A 93 7.14 -0.95 -6.99
CA VAL A 93 7.49 -0.23 -5.75
C VAL A 93 9.02 -0.25 -5.62
N PRO A 94 9.67 0.94 -5.56
CA PRO A 94 11.12 1.01 -5.50
C PRO A 94 11.62 0.58 -4.12
N TYR A 95 12.54 -0.38 -4.10
CA TYR A 95 13.36 -0.70 -2.92
C TYR A 95 14.84 -0.44 -3.23
N PRO A 96 15.67 -0.13 -2.21
CA PRO A 96 17.12 -0.04 -2.36
C PRO A 96 17.69 -1.29 -3.06
N SER A 97 18.35 -1.08 -4.19
CA SER A 97 18.71 -2.15 -5.13
C SER A 97 19.85 -3.05 -4.64
N ASP A 98 20.72 -2.51 -3.81
CA ASP A 98 21.94 -3.12 -3.27
C ASP A 98 21.71 -3.89 -1.98
N MET A 99 20.55 -3.72 -1.34
CA MET A 99 20.18 -4.40 -0.10
C MET A 99 19.66 -5.81 -0.35
N SER A 100 19.92 -6.70 0.61
CA SER A 100 19.33 -8.05 0.64
C SER A 100 17.87 -8.00 1.07
N VAL A 101 17.07 -9.00 0.70
CA VAL A 101 15.68 -9.11 1.18
C VAL A 101 15.62 -9.13 2.71
N ARG A 102 16.53 -9.85 3.38
CA ARG A 102 16.68 -9.84 4.85
C ARG A 102 16.89 -8.43 5.41
N THR A 103 17.80 -7.66 4.82
CA THR A 103 18.05 -6.29 5.26
C THR A 103 16.83 -5.40 5.09
N LEU A 104 16.06 -5.59 4.01
CA LEU A 104 14.80 -4.88 3.82
C LEU A 104 13.74 -5.26 4.88
N MET A 105 13.69 -6.55 5.26
CA MET A 105 12.85 -7.01 6.37
C MET A 105 13.30 -6.42 7.71
N ASP A 106 14.61 -6.34 7.97
CA ASP A 106 15.15 -5.69 9.19
C ASP A 106 14.73 -4.22 9.27
N ILE A 107 14.80 -3.50 8.15
CA ILE A 107 14.34 -2.12 8.06
C ILE A 107 12.84 -2.04 8.31
N ALA A 108 12.04 -2.94 7.74
CA ALA A 108 10.60 -2.98 7.96
C ALA A 108 10.27 -3.25 9.43
N ALA A 109 10.95 -4.21 10.07
CA ALA A 109 10.82 -4.53 11.48
C ALA A 109 11.17 -3.34 12.40
N ALA A 110 12.17 -2.54 12.01
CA ALA A 110 12.54 -1.33 12.74
C ALA A 110 11.57 -0.15 12.50
N ARG A 111 10.87 -0.14 11.35
CA ARG A 111 9.98 0.95 10.93
C ARG A 111 8.55 0.80 11.43
N TRP A 112 8.02 -0.42 11.43
CA TRP A 112 6.63 -0.71 11.76
C TRP A 112 6.54 -1.49 13.07
N ILE A 113 5.88 -0.90 14.07
CA ILE A 113 5.62 -1.53 15.36
C ILE A 113 4.75 -2.80 15.25
N THR A 114 3.96 -2.91 14.18
CA THR A 114 3.06 -4.04 13.88
C THR A 114 3.74 -5.17 13.09
N TRP A 115 5.07 -5.13 12.92
CA TRP A 115 5.81 -6.16 12.23
C TRP A 115 5.68 -7.54 12.91
N ASP A 116 5.35 -8.56 12.12
CA ASP A 116 5.24 -9.96 12.53
C ASP A 116 6.36 -10.79 11.88
N GLU A 117 7.49 -10.90 12.58
CA GLU A 117 8.68 -11.62 12.10
C GLU A 117 8.41 -13.11 11.80
N PRO A 118 7.70 -13.88 12.66
CA PRO A 118 7.33 -15.26 12.35
C PRO A 118 6.53 -15.38 11.05
N PHE A 119 5.52 -14.53 10.85
CA PHE A 119 4.70 -14.57 9.64
C PHE A 119 5.47 -14.14 8.40
N ALA A 120 6.29 -13.09 8.49
CA ALA A 120 7.14 -12.67 7.38
C ALA A 120 8.12 -13.78 6.97
N THR A 121 8.71 -14.49 7.94
CA THR A 121 9.60 -15.64 7.69
C THR A 121 8.84 -16.79 7.01
N GLU A 122 7.62 -17.10 7.47
CA GLU A 122 6.75 -18.09 6.81
C GLU A 122 6.50 -17.71 5.34
N LEU A 123 6.24 -16.44 5.04
CA LEU A 123 6.01 -15.98 3.67
C LEU A 123 7.27 -16.09 2.79
N VAL A 124 8.45 -15.79 3.34
CA VAL A 124 9.74 -15.99 2.64
C VAL A 124 9.88 -17.43 2.19
N ASP A 125 9.67 -18.37 3.11
CA ASP A 125 9.78 -19.80 2.84
C ASP A 125 8.70 -20.26 1.84
N ARG A 126 7.45 -19.87 2.07
CA ARG A 126 6.30 -20.25 1.23
C ARG A 126 6.42 -19.73 -0.20
N PHE A 127 6.96 -18.54 -0.39
CA PHE A 127 7.16 -17.95 -1.72
C PHE A 127 8.49 -18.33 -2.36
N GLY A 128 9.38 -19.03 -1.65
CA GLY A 128 10.70 -19.42 -2.15
C GLY A 128 11.58 -18.21 -2.47
N VAL A 129 11.46 -17.13 -1.68
CA VAL A 129 12.29 -15.95 -1.82
C VAL A 129 13.60 -16.20 -1.09
N ASP A 130 14.76 -16.01 -1.74
CA ASP A 130 16.05 -16.09 -1.05
C ASP A 130 16.26 -14.83 -0.21
N PRO A 131 16.30 -14.91 1.13
CA PRO A 131 16.48 -13.74 2.00
C PRO A 131 17.86 -13.09 1.81
N LYS A 132 18.87 -13.82 1.32
CA LYS A 132 20.24 -13.31 1.11
C LYS A 132 20.42 -12.64 -0.25
N ALA A 133 19.52 -12.87 -1.19
CA ALA A 133 19.59 -12.28 -2.52
C ALA A 133 19.42 -10.75 -2.45
N ARG A 134 20.20 -10.03 -3.27
CA ARG A 134 20.05 -8.58 -3.42
C ARG A 134 18.77 -8.27 -4.21
N PHE A 135 18.07 -7.21 -3.84
CA PHE A 135 16.80 -6.87 -4.50
C PHE A 135 16.97 -6.66 -6.02
N SER A 136 18.10 -6.08 -6.45
CA SER A 136 18.43 -5.91 -7.87
C SER A 136 18.50 -7.20 -8.67
N THR A 137 18.98 -8.30 -8.08
CA THR A 137 19.19 -9.59 -8.77
C THR A 137 17.91 -10.42 -8.90
N LEU A 138 16.85 -10.04 -8.19
CA LEU A 138 15.56 -10.72 -8.27
C LEU A 138 14.88 -10.47 -9.62
N SER A 139 14.24 -11.51 -10.15
CA SER A 139 13.32 -11.38 -11.29
C SER A 139 12.13 -10.48 -10.95
N ARG A 140 11.40 -9.97 -11.95
CA ARG A 140 10.21 -9.14 -11.73
C ARG A 140 9.17 -9.83 -10.84
N GLY A 141 8.97 -11.14 -11.02
CA GLY A 141 8.07 -11.94 -10.19
C GLY A 141 8.56 -12.05 -8.74
N GLN A 142 9.85 -12.32 -8.54
CA GLN A 142 10.45 -12.38 -7.20
C GLN A 142 10.42 -11.03 -6.49
N LYS A 143 10.59 -9.91 -7.20
CA LYS A 143 10.43 -8.56 -6.63
C LYS A 143 9.02 -8.33 -6.10
N THR A 144 7.99 -8.75 -6.85
CA THR A 144 6.60 -8.72 -6.35
C THR A 144 6.47 -9.55 -5.08
N LEU A 145 6.95 -10.80 -5.07
CA LEU A 145 6.84 -11.68 -3.90
C LEU A 145 7.58 -11.13 -2.70
N ALA A 146 8.83 -10.67 -2.86
CA ALA A 146 9.60 -10.04 -1.78
C ALA A 146 8.91 -8.77 -1.24
N SER A 147 8.31 -7.96 -2.11
CA SER A 147 7.53 -6.79 -1.66
C SER A 147 6.25 -7.20 -0.92
N LEU A 148 5.59 -8.29 -1.31
CA LEU A 148 4.44 -8.85 -0.59
C LEU A 148 4.82 -9.41 0.77
N VAL A 149 5.98 -10.06 0.91
CA VAL A 149 6.52 -10.48 2.23
C VAL A 149 6.62 -9.26 3.15
N ILE A 150 7.26 -8.19 2.67
CA ILE A 150 7.42 -6.96 3.46
C ILE A 150 6.05 -6.35 3.78
N GLY A 151 5.16 -6.25 2.79
CA GLY A 151 3.86 -5.59 2.99
C GLY A 151 2.89 -6.36 3.87
N LEU A 152 2.87 -7.69 3.81
CA LEU A 152 2.00 -8.53 4.63
C LEU A 152 2.60 -8.85 6.00
N GLY A 153 3.93 -8.80 6.14
CA GLY A 153 4.61 -8.90 7.44
C GLY A 153 4.29 -7.72 8.35
N VAL A 154 3.96 -6.56 7.78
CA VAL A 154 3.36 -5.44 8.51
C VAL A 154 1.88 -5.76 8.71
N ARG A 155 1.47 -6.05 9.96
CA ARG A 155 0.06 -6.27 10.31
C ARG A 155 -0.67 -4.94 10.49
N ALA A 156 -0.63 -4.12 9.45
CA ALA A 156 -1.28 -2.82 9.39
C ALA A 156 -2.80 -2.92 9.53
#